data_AF-A0A068S476-F1
#
_entry.id   AF-A0A068S476-F1
#
_cell.length_a   1.000
_cell.length_b   1.000
_cell.length_c   1.000
_cell.angle_alpha   90.00
_cell.angle_beta   90.00
_cell.angle_gamma   90.00
#
_symmetry.space_group_name_H-M   'P 1'
#
loop_
_entity.id
_entity.type
_entity.pdbx_description
1 polymer ?
#
loop_
_entity_poly.entity_id
_entity_poly.type
_entity_poly.pdbx_seq_one_letter_code
_entity_poly.pdbx_strand_id
1 'polypeptide(L)'
;MTEAYFSTPAGHIPGEQVPSQSSNASDSVVFESTMEEIPHRISTPFRTASEIDVDEPLEESDFRVYEGKLPDWNMIIDSFRPQREALHQGIMKQLKELQGLEEWYERSNKEFHSRVAGAHHDVWNELMERQTRLEADKKKYEHEKELMNDIRRMQTEKIKLNVGGTLFVTSFTTLKKDPNSLLANMFRDQRPDADGAYFIDRDSTYFKLVLNYLRDLKIPKSVREDPRVMDELMQEAQYYRIHGLLKLRWMDLPVITQADLEKRYPRPTSSKSAVVFRLERKNLTGLDFSGYRIDPSSSFHGSNLQDCNFKNAWFIFDFQHEVNFSHTFLKGAAFPKEGTPYRSPGVQFNLNGAVIDNASL
;
A
#
# COMPACT_ATOMS: atom_id res chain seq x y z
N MET A 1 29.00 -40.72 -6.49
CA MET A 1 28.52 -41.99 -5.89
C MET A 1 27.31 -41.65 -5.04
N THR A 2 26.29 -42.51 -4.99
CA THR A 2 25.19 -42.61 -3.98
C THR A 2 24.47 -41.31 -3.55
N GLU A 3 23.15 -41.14 -3.75
CA GLU A 3 22.05 -41.82 -3.01
C GLU A 3 22.16 -41.66 -1.48
N ALA A 4 21.16 -41.23 -0.69
CA ALA A 4 19.82 -40.64 -0.94
C ALA A 4 19.44 -39.83 0.37
N TYR A 5 18.22 -39.62 0.89
CA TYR A 5 16.81 -39.98 0.60
C TYR A 5 15.87 -39.12 1.51
N PHE A 6 14.63 -38.80 1.09
CA PHE A 6 13.47 -38.39 1.93
C PHE A 6 13.56 -37.09 2.79
N SER A 7 12.48 -36.39 3.19
CA SER A 7 11.06 -36.35 2.75
C SER A 7 10.41 -35.02 3.20
N THR A 8 9.28 -34.62 2.59
CA THR A 8 8.34 -33.60 3.12
C THR A 8 6.91 -34.16 3.16
N PRO A 9 6.08 -33.79 4.16
CA PRO A 9 4.76 -34.39 4.39
C PRO A 9 3.67 -33.80 3.48
N ALA A 10 2.65 -34.61 3.18
CA ALA A 10 1.50 -34.22 2.36
C ALA A 10 0.44 -33.44 3.16
N GLY A 11 -0.14 -32.42 2.54
CA GLY A 11 -1.43 -31.83 2.92
C GLY A 11 -2.49 -32.23 1.89
N HIS A 12 -3.61 -32.80 2.33
CA HIS A 12 -4.60 -33.47 1.47
C HIS A 12 -5.99 -32.87 1.68
N ILE A 13 -6.62 -32.36 0.62
CA ILE A 13 -8.07 -32.13 0.48
C ILE A 13 -8.40 -31.95 -1.01
N PRO A 14 -9.59 -32.35 -1.51
CA PRO A 14 -9.65 -32.98 -2.83
C PRO A 14 -10.44 -32.22 -3.92
N GLY A 15 -9.99 -32.44 -5.16
CA GLY A 15 -10.85 -33.02 -6.21
C GLY A 15 -11.96 -32.18 -6.84
N GLU A 16 -11.65 -31.59 -7.99
CA GLU A 16 -12.60 -31.53 -9.11
C GLU A 16 -11.87 -32.02 -10.39
N GLN A 17 -12.59 -32.66 -11.30
CA GLN A 17 -11.98 -33.54 -12.31
C GLN A 17 -11.62 -32.81 -13.61
N VAL A 18 -10.33 -32.75 -13.93
CA VAL A 18 -9.83 -32.47 -15.29
C VAL A 18 -9.33 -33.78 -15.90
N PRO A 19 -9.94 -34.28 -16.99
CA PRO A 19 -9.38 -35.40 -17.75
C PRO A 19 -8.10 -34.93 -18.46
N SER A 20 -6.96 -35.55 -18.16
CA SER A 20 -5.68 -35.22 -18.78
C SER A 20 -5.01 -36.43 -19.41
N GLN A 21 -4.50 -36.21 -20.64
CA GLN A 21 -3.43 -36.94 -21.32
C GLN A 21 -3.55 -38.47 -21.54
N SER A 22 -3.69 -38.83 -22.82
CA SER A 22 -2.61 -39.54 -23.54
C SER A 22 -2.70 -39.12 -25.03
N SER A 23 -1.81 -38.27 -25.55
CA SER A 23 -0.40 -38.50 -25.91
C SER A 23 -0.20 -39.36 -27.18
N ASN A 24 0.34 -38.72 -28.21
CA ASN A 24 1.09 -39.32 -29.34
C ASN A 24 0.33 -40.29 -30.25
N ALA A 25 -0.38 -39.74 -31.24
CA ALA A 25 -0.38 -40.27 -32.60
C ALA A 25 -0.19 -39.09 -33.58
N SER A 26 0.94 -39.06 -34.29
CA SER A 26 1.19 -38.05 -35.33
C SER A 26 0.65 -38.54 -36.67
N ASP A 27 -0.68 -38.70 -36.72
CA ASP A 27 -1.39 -39.15 -37.92
C ASP A 27 -1.33 -38.07 -39.01
N SER A 28 -0.20 -38.13 -39.71
CA SER A 28 0.08 -37.40 -40.92
C SER A 28 -0.92 -37.88 -41.96
N VAL A 29 -2.01 -37.13 -42.16
CA VAL A 29 -2.89 -37.34 -43.32
C VAL A 29 -2.14 -36.85 -44.55
N VAL A 30 -1.21 -37.71 -44.99
CA VAL A 30 -0.67 -37.70 -46.34
C VAL A 30 -1.87 -37.84 -47.26
N PHE A 31 -2.11 -36.84 -48.11
CA PHE A 31 -2.99 -37.05 -49.26
C PHE A 31 -2.23 -37.92 -50.25
N GLU A 32 -2.26 -39.23 -49.98
CA GLU A 32 -1.58 -40.24 -50.74
C GLU A 32 -2.18 -40.22 -52.15
N SER A 33 -1.36 -39.84 -53.13
CA SER A 33 -1.76 -39.81 -54.53
C SER A 33 -1.84 -41.25 -55.01
N THR A 34 -3.00 -41.89 -54.80
CA THR A 34 -3.31 -43.25 -55.25
C THR A 34 -3.40 -43.28 -56.77
N MET A 35 -2.21 -43.32 -57.38
CA MET A 35 -1.96 -43.50 -58.80
C MET A 35 -2.31 -44.95 -59.16
N GLU A 36 -3.61 -45.27 -59.23
CA GLU A 36 -4.06 -46.58 -59.69
C GLU A 36 -3.56 -46.84 -61.11
N GLU A 37 -2.92 -48.00 -61.29
CA GLU A 37 -2.13 -48.30 -62.47
C GLU A 37 -3.00 -48.53 -63.70
N ILE A 38 -2.64 -47.87 -64.81
CA ILE A 38 -3.22 -48.14 -66.12
C ILE A 38 -2.87 -49.59 -66.51
N PRO A 39 -3.84 -50.46 -66.83
CA PRO A 39 -3.56 -51.87 -67.08
C PRO A 39 -2.69 -52.07 -68.33
N HIS A 40 -1.44 -52.47 -68.12
CA HIS A 40 -0.45 -52.71 -69.18
C HIS A 40 -0.81 -53.90 -70.09
N ARG A 41 -1.54 -53.61 -71.18
CA ARG A 41 -1.54 -54.26 -72.51
C ARG A 41 -2.33 -53.31 -73.43
N ILE A 42 -1.79 -52.77 -74.51
CA ILE A 42 -0.91 -53.40 -75.51
C ILE A 42 0.48 -52.74 -75.56
N SER A 43 1.51 -53.55 -75.86
CA SER A 43 2.86 -53.05 -76.14
C SER A 43 3.00 -52.67 -77.61
N THR A 44 2.92 -51.37 -77.90
CA THR A 44 3.43 -50.75 -79.13
C THR A 44 4.14 -49.45 -78.75
N PRO A 45 5.34 -49.15 -79.30
CA PRO A 45 6.06 -47.93 -78.98
C PRO A 45 5.35 -46.73 -79.62
N PHE A 46 4.84 -45.83 -78.79
CA PHE A 46 4.23 -44.58 -79.26
C PHE A 46 5.35 -43.58 -79.61
N ARG A 47 5.87 -43.67 -80.85
CA ARG A 47 6.84 -42.70 -81.38
C ARG A 47 6.34 -41.28 -81.17
N THR A 48 7.14 -40.45 -80.51
CA THR A 48 7.00 -39.00 -80.61
C THR A 48 7.25 -38.58 -82.05
N ALA A 49 6.65 -37.47 -82.49
CA ALA A 49 6.77 -36.97 -83.87
C ALA A 49 8.18 -36.48 -84.26
N SER A 50 9.18 -36.71 -83.40
CA SER A 50 10.61 -36.46 -83.62
C SER A 50 11.42 -37.72 -83.95
N GLU A 51 10.81 -38.92 -83.96
CA GLU A 51 11.50 -40.20 -84.21
C GLU A 51 11.01 -40.92 -85.49
N ILE A 52 10.44 -40.19 -86.44
CA ILE A 52 10.18 -40.71 -87.78
C ILE A 52 11.31 -40.26 -88.70
N ASP A 53 12.18 -41.18 -89.10
CA ASP A 53 13.01 -40.99 -90.30
C ASP A 53 12.08 -40.87 -91.52
N VAL A 54 12.24 -39.80 -92.30
CA VAL A 54 11.32 -39.44 -93.40
C VAL A 54 11.86 -39.87 -94.78
N ASP A 55 13.10 -40.38 -94.83
CA ASP A 55 13.79 -40.77 -96.08
C ASP A 55 13.61 -42.26 -96.47
N GLU A 56 12.63 -42.97 -95.89
CA GLU A 56 12.15 -44.25 -96.43
C GLU A 56 11.01 -43.99 -97.45
N PRO A 57 11.20 -44.27 -98.76
CA PRO A 57 10.19 -43.93 -99.76
C PRO A 57 8.97 -44.87 -99.65
N LEU A 58 7.89 -44.36 -99.05
CA LEU A 58 6.58 -45.02 -99.07
C LEU A 58 6.14 -45.21 -100.53
N GLU A 59 5.87 -46.45 -100.93
CA GLU A 59 5.42 -46.73 -102.30
C GLU A 59 4.09 -46.04 -102.60
N GLU A 60 4.01 -45.42 -103.79
CA GLU A 60 2.86 -44.59 -104.24
C GLU A 60 1.58 -45.41 -104.55
N SER A 61 1.57 -46.67 -104.13
CA SER A 61 0.52 -47.68 -104.33
C SER A 61 -0.54 -47.64 -103.22
N ASP A 62 -0.16 -47.45 -101.96
CA ASP A 62 -1.04 -47.69 -100.80
C ASP A 62 -2.04 -46.54 -100.52
N PHE A 63 -1.69 -45.29 -100.83
CA PHE A 63 -2.58 -44.14 -100.59
C PHE A 63 -3.76 -44.04 -101.56
N ARG A 64 -3.66 -44.65 -102.76
CA ARG A 64 -4.68 -44.58 -103.81
C ARG A 64 -6.00 -45.28 -103.44
N VAL A 65 -6.00 -46.10 -102.39
CA VAL A 65 -7.20 -46.74 -101.83
C VAL A 65 -8.20 -45.72 -101.25
N TYR A 66 -7.73 -44.53 -100.82
CA TYR A 66 -8.55 -43.56 -100.10
C TYR A 66 -8.89 -42.28 -100.88
N GLU A 67 -8.27 -42.00 -102.02
CA GLU A 67 -8.56 -40.79 -102.82
C GLU A 67 -10.04 -40.71 -103.24
N GLY A 68 -10.61 -41.83 -103.70
CA GLY A 68 -12.04 -41.94 -104.04
C GLY A 68 -12.99 -41.82 -102.84
N LYS A 69 -12.46 -41.74 -101.61
CA LYS A 69 -13.20 -41.58 -100.35
C LYS A 69 -13.04 -40.21 -99.70
N LEU A 70 -12.12 -39.34 -100.17
CA LEU A 70 -11.96 -38.00 -99.61
C LEU A 70 -13.26 -37.16 -99.57
N PRO A 71 -14.13 -37.18 -100.60
CA PRO A 71 -15.40 -36.45 -100.55
C PRO A 71 -16.34 -36.97 -99.45
N ASP A 72 -16.48 -38.30 -99.31
CA ASP A 72 -17.28 -38.93 -98.24
C ASP A 72 -16.76 -38.51 -96.86
N TRP A 73 -15.44 -38.61 -96.64
CA TRP A 73 -14.80 -38.24 -95.37
C TRP A 73 -14.96 -36.76 -95.03
N ASN A 74 -14.76 -35.86 -95.98
CA ASN A 74 -14.95 -34.43 -95.76
C ASN A 74 -16.41 -34.08 -95.47
N MET A 75 -17.37 -34.70 -96.18
CA MET A 75 -18.80 -34.50 -95.92
C MET A 75 -19.23 -35.04 -94.55
N ILE A 76 -18.63 -36.14 -94.08
CA ILE A 76 -18.79 -36.64 -92.71
C ILE A 76 -18.23 -35.62 -91.71
N ILE A 77 -16.99 -35.15 -91.88
CA ILE A 77 -16.35 -34.16 -91.00
C ILE A 77 -17.18 -32.88 -90.91
N ASP A 78 -17.73 -32.40 -92.02
CA ASP A 78 -18.58 -31.21 -92.05
C ASP A 78 -19.97 -31.44 -91.44
N SER A 79 -20.51 -32.66 -91.47
CA SER A 79 -21.75 -32.99 -90.77
C SER A 79 -21.61 -32.91 -89.23
N PHE A 80 -20.42 -33.25 -88.71
CA PHE A 80 -20.09 -33.13 -87.28
C PHE A 80 -19.56 -31.75 -86.87
N ARG A 81 -19.14 -30.90 -87.82
CA ARG A 81 -18.57 -29.57 -87.55
C ARG A 81 -19.45 -28.71 -86.62
N PRO A 82 -20.78 -28.55 -86.81
CA PRO A 82 -21.60 -27.70 -85.94
C PRO A 82 -21.71 -28.24 -84.51
N GLN A 83 -21.69 -29.57 -84.36
CA GLN A 83 -21.78 -30.24 -83.06
C GLN A 83 -20.48 -30.09 -82.27
N ARG A 84 -19.33 -30.20 -82.95
CA ARG A 84 -18.02 -29.88 -82.39
C ARG A 84 -17.92 -28.41 -81.98
N GLU A 85 -18.40 -27.49 -82.81
CA GLU A 85 -18.41 -26.05 -82.54
C GLU A 85 -19.26 -25.71 -81.29
N ALA A 86 -20.47 -26.30 -81.20
CA ALA A 86 -21.35 -26.13 -80.05
C ALA A 86 -20.78 -26.73 -78.76
N LEU A 87 -20.16 -27.92 -78.83
CA LEU A 87 -19.46 -28.54 -77.71
C LEU A 87 -18.28 -27.68 -77.23
N HIS A 88 -17.47 -27.16 -78.17
CA HIS A 88 -16.36 -26.26 -77.87
C HIS A 88 -16.83 -24.95 -77.22
N GLN A 89 -17.92 -24.34 -77.70
CA GLN A 89 -18.53 -23.17 -77.06
C GLN A 89 -19.09 -23.48 -75.67
N GLY A 90 -19.68 -24.67 -75.46
CA GLY A 90 -20.14 -25.14 -74.15
C GLY A 90 -18.98 -25.28 -73.16
N ILE A 91 -17.90 -25.95 -73.56
CA ILE A 91 -16.68 -26.13 -72.76
C ILE A 91 -16.04 -24.77 -72.44
N MET A 92 -15.91 -23.87 -73.41
CA MET A 92 -15.37 -22.52 -73.21
C MET A 92 -16.23 -21.68 -72.26
N LYS A 93 -17.56 -21.83 -72.30
CA LYS A 93 -18.48 -21.18 -71.36
C LYS A 93 -18.28 -21.72 -69.92
N GLN A 94 -18.19 -23.04 -69.76
CA GLN A 94 -17.94 -23.66 -68.45
C GLN A 94 -16.55 -23.30 -67.89
N LEU A 95 -15.51 -23.27 -68.71
CA LEU A 95 -14.17 -22.79 -68.31
C LEU A 95 -14.21 -21.36 -67.80
N LYS A 96 -14.94 -20.46 -68.48
CA LYS A 96 -15.11 -19.07 -68.03
C LYS A 96 -15.91 -18.95 -66.73
N GLU A 97 -16.91 -19.80 -66.53
CA GLU A 97 -17.71 -19.88 -65.29
C GLU A 97 -16.87 -20.41 -64.12
N LEU A 98 -16.02 -21.42 -64.35
CA LEU A 98 -15.07 -21.94 -63.37
C LEU A 98 -14.00 -20.91 -63.00
N GLN A 99 -13.38 -20.24 -63.98
CA GLN A 99 -12.37 -19.21 -63.74
C GLN A 99 -12.94 -18.04 -62.90
N GLY A 100 -14.19 -17.62 -63.18
CA GLY A 100 -14.87 -16.60 -62.39
C GLY A 100 -15.20 -17.05 -60.96
N LEU A 101 -15.43 -18.35 -60.74
CA LEU A 101 -15.64 -18.94 -59.41
C LEU A 101 -14.32 -19.04 -58.62
N GLU A 102 -13.22 -19.38 -59.29
CA GLU A 102 -11.86 -19.43 -58.73
C GLU A 102 -11.39 -18.03 -58.30
N GLU A 103 -11.50 -17.03 -59.17
CA GLU A 103 -11.23 -15.62 -58.82
C GLU A 103 -12.09 -15.12 -57.64
N TRP A 104 -13.34 -15.56 -57.54
CA TRP A 104 -14.21 -15.23 -56.41
C TRP A 104 -13.75 -15.92 -55.13
N TYR A 105 -13.39 -17.20 -55.21
CA TYR A 105 -12.91 -17.99 -54.07
C TYR A 105 -11.59 -17.43 -53.51
N GLU A 106 -10.60 -17.14 -54.36
CA GLU A 106 -9.35 -16.49 -53.94
C GLU A 106 -9.60 -15.17 -53.20
N ARG A 107 -10.49 -14.33 -53.76
CA ARG A 107 -10.83 -13.01 -53.22
C ARG A 107 -11.53 -13.13 -51.87
N SER A 108 -12.49 -14.05 -51.76
CA SER A 108 -13.23 -14.36 -50.53
C SER A 108 -12.30 -14.93 -49.44
N ASN A 109 -11.43 -15.88 -49.79
CA ASN A 109 -10.49 -16.48 -48.86
C ASN A 109 -9.43 -15.48 -48.37
N LYS A 110 -8.95 -14.59 -49.27
CA LYS A 110 -8.06 -13.48 -48.91
C LYS A 110 -8.73 -12.47 -47.97
N GLU A 111 -9.99 -12.14 -48.18
CA GLU A 111 -10.75 -11.28 -47.25
C GLU A 111 -10.92 -11.97 -45.89
N PHE A 112 -11.29 -13.26 -45.87
CA PHE A 112 -11.43 -14.05 -44.66
C PHE A 112 -10.13 -14.10 -43.84
N HIS A 113 -9.00 -14.45 -44.46
CA HIS A 113 -7.71 -14.46 -43.80
C HIS A 113 -7.29 -13.08 -43.28
N SER A 114 -7.57 -12.00 -44.03
CA SER A 114 -7.33 -10.62 -43.58
C SER A 114 -8.14 -10.28 -42.32
N ARG A 115 -9.42 -10.66 -42.29
CA ARG A 115 -10.32 -10.44 -41.14
C ARG A 115 -9.91 -11.27 -39.91
N VAL A 116 -9.49 -12.52 -40.10
CA VAL A 116 -8.96 -13.38 -39.03
C VAL A 116 -7.65 -12.82 -38.48
N ALA A 117 -6.73 -12.36 -39.35
CA ALA A 117 -5.48 -11.74 -38.92
C ALA A 117 -5.69 -10.45 -38.12
N GLY A 118 -6.64 -9.59 -38.56
CA GLY A 118 -7.05 -8.39 -37.81
C GLY A 118 -7.61 -8.73 -36.43
N ALA A 119 -8.63 -9.58 -36.35
CA ALA A 119 -9.23 -9.97 -35.07
C ALA A 119 -8.23 -10.65 -34.11
N HIS A 120 -7.30 -11.46 -34.63
CA HIS A 120 -6.24 -12.06 -33.83
C HIS A 120 -5.22 -11.01 -33.34
N HIS A 121 -4.90 -9.98 -34.14
CA HIS A 121 -4.05 -8.87 -33.73
C HIS A 121 -4.71 -8.01 -32.64
N ASP A 122 -5.99 -7.68 -32.78
CA ASP A 122 -6.75 -6.91 -31.80
C ASP A 122 -6.80 -7.61 -30.44
N VAL A 123 -7.10 -8.93 -30.43
CA VAL A 123 -7.07 -9.75 -29.21
C VAL A 123 -5.67 -9.82 -28.60
N TRP A 124 -4.61 -9.94 -29.42
CA TRP A 124 -3.23 -9.91 -28.93
C TRP A 124 -2.85 -8.59 -28.26
N ASN A 125 -3.28 -7.46 -28.84
CA ASN A 125 -3.07 -6.14 -28.27
C ASN A 125 -3.80 -6.00 -26.92
N GLU A 126 -5.07 -6.40 -26.83
CA GLU A 126 -5.81 -6.39 -25.55
C GLU A 126 -5.12 -7.27 -24.49
N LEU A 127 -4.66 -8.47 -24.87
CA LEU A 127 -3.97 -9.39 -23.97
C LEU A 127 -2.67 -8.77 -23.43
N MET A 128 -1.87 -8.15 -24.30
CA MET A 128 -0.59 -7.52 -23.93
C MET A 128 -0.79 -6.28 -23.05
N GLU A 129 -1.77 -5.43 -23.34
CA GLU A 129 -2.14 -4.35 -22.43
C GLU A 129 -2.64 -4.89 -21.08
N ARG A 130 -3.45 -5.95 -21.07
CA ARG A 130 -3.98 -6.55 -19.84
C ARG A 130 -2.87 -7.17 -18.99
N GLN A 131 -1.91 -7.85 -19.61
CA GLN A 131 -0.73 -8.40 -18.95
C GLN A 131 0.13 -7.29 -18.34
N THR A 132 0.45 -6.24 -19.11
CA THR A 132 1.27 -5.11 -18.62
C THR A 132 0.58 -4.32 -17.51
N ARG A 133 -0.75 -4.14 -17.58
CA ARG A 133 -1.55 -3.59 -16.47
C ARG A 133 -1.43 -4.46 -15.20
N LEU A 134 -1.65 -5.78 -15.32
CA LEU A 134 -1.54 -6.72 -14.20
C LEU A 134 -0.14 -6.76 -13.58
N GLU A 135 0.92 -6.68 -14.38
CA GLU A 135 2.30 -6.61 -13.89
C GLU A 135 2.60 -5.30 -13.16
N ALA A 136 2.08 -4.17 -13.64
CA ALA A 136 2.23 -2.88 -12.97
C ALA A 136 1.50 -2.86 -11.61
N ASP A 137 0.27 -3.38 -11.55
CA ASP A 137 -0.51 -3.46 -10.31
C ASP A 137 0.04 -4.49 -9.33
N LYS A 138 0.56 -5.62 -9.83
CA LYS A 138 1.31 -6.59 -9.02
C LYS A 138 2.53 -5.93 -8.35
N LYS A 139 3.33 -5.16 -9.10
CA LYS A 139 4.51 -4.45 -8.57
C LYS A 139 4.13 -3.42 -7.49
N LYS A 140 3.01 -2.70 -7.65
CA LYS A 140 2.47 -1.80 -6.60
C LYS A 140 2.11 -2.58 -5.35
N TYR A 141 1.37 -3.69 -5.50
CA TYR A 141 0.94 -4.53 -4.38
C TYR A 141 2.12 -5.19 -3.64
N GLU A 142 3.15 -5.63 -4.37
CA GLU A 142 4.37 -6.17 -3.77
C GLU A 142 5.10 -5.10 -2.95
N HIS A 143 5.23 -3.87 -3.46
CA HIS A 143 5.83 -2.75 -2.72
C HIS A 143 5.01 -2.31 -1.49
N GLU A 144 3.67 -2.25 -1.59
CA GLU A 144 2.80 -1.94 -0.45
C GLU A 144 2.87 -3.03 0.63
N LYS A 145 2.98 -4.29 0.22
CA LYS A 145 3.16 -5.46 1.09
C LYS A 145 4.53 -5.45 1.79
N GLU A 146 5.58 -5.01 1.11
CA GLU A 146 6.91 -4.77 1.74
C GLU A 146 6.81 -3.69 2.82
N LEU A 147 6.22 -2.53 2.51
CA LEU A 147 6.02 -1.44 3.46
C LEU A 147 5.18 -1.86 4.68
N MET A 148 4.10 -2.62 4.47
CA MET A 148 3.29 -3.21 5.55
C MET A 148 4.11 -4.18 6.41
N ASN A 149 4.98 -4.99 5.80
CA ASN A 149 5.86 -5.90 6.54
C ASN A 149 6.93 -5.14 7.33
N ASP A 150 7.52 -4.07 6.80
CA ASP A 150 8.45 -3.20 7.54
C ASP A 150 7.77 -2.52 8.73
N ILE A 151 6.56 -1.98 8.55
CA ILE A 151 5.76 -1.38 9.63
C ILE A 151 5.44 -2.42 10.72
N ARG A 152 5.00 -3.61 10.32
CA ARG A 152 4.74 -4.73 11.24
C ARG A 152 6.01 -5.16 11.96
N ARG A 153 7.14 -5.28 11.24
CA ARG A 153 8.43 -5.68 11.81
C ARG A 153 8.89 -4.67 12.85
N MET A 154 8.86 -3.36 12.55
CA MET A 154 9.14 -2.28 13.51
C MET A 154 8.23 -2.30 14.75
N GLN A 155 6.95 -2.71 14.62
CA GLN A 155 6.06 -2.87 15.78
C GLN A 155 6.44 -4.06 16.67
N THR A 156 7.00 -5.13 16.09
CA THR A 156 7.41 -6.35 16.81
C THR A 156 8.87 -6.38 17.27
N GLU A 157 9.77 -5.63 16.62
CA GLU A 157 11.20 -5.67 16.88
C GLU A 157 11.61 -4.89 18.15
N LYS A 158 12.73 -5.35 18.72
CA LYS A 158 13.35 -4.74 19.89
C LYS A 158 14.22 -3.56 19.46
N ILE A 159 13.82 -2.36 19.85
CA ILE A 159 14.59 -1.13 19.63
C ILE A 159 15.63 -0.98 20.75
N LYS A 160 16.86 -0.72 20.35
CA LYS A 160 17.96 -0.27 21.21
C LYS A 160 17.95 1.25 21.35
N LEU A 161 18.07 1.77 22.55
CA LEU A 161 18.26 3.20 22.85
C LEU A 161 19.55 3.38 23.65
N ASN A 162 20.44 4.27 23.24
CA ASN A 162 21.64 4.61 24.00
C ASN A 162 21.43 5.99 24.64
N VAL A 163 21.12 6.04 25.93
CA VAL A 163 20.82 7.28 26.66
C VAL A 163 22.03 7.64 27.51
N GLY A 164 22.77 8.69 27.12
CA GLY A 164 23.96 9.15 27.86
C GLY A 164 25.06 8.08 28.05
N GLY A 165 25.15 7.10 27.15
CA GLY A 165 26.07 5.95 27.25
C GLY A 165 25.44 4.67 27.83
N THR A 166 24.24 4.73 28.39
CA THR A 166 23.54 3.53 28.92
C THR A 166 22.59 2.95 27.89
N LEU A 167 22.78 1.67 27.55
CA LEU A 167 21.95 0.95 26.59
C LEU A 167 20.66 0.41 27.23
N PHE A 168 19.52 0.82 26.70
CA PHE A 168 18.18 0.30 27.02
C PHE A 168 17.60 -0.46 25.83
N VAL A 169 16.73 -1.43 26.10
CA VAL A 169 15.98 -2.18 25.07
C VAL A 169 14.49 -2.10 25.35
N THR A 170 13.71 -1.82 24.31
CA THR A 170 12.24 -1.63 24.38
C THR A 170 11.58 -1.97 23.04
N SER A 171 10.30 -1.64 22.84
CA SER A 171 9.58 -1.81 21.57
C SER A 171 9.07 -0.46 21.05
N PHE A 172 8.87 -0.34 19.73
CA PHE A 172 8.24 0.83 19.12
C PHE A 172 6.84 1.10 19.68
N THR A 173 6.09 0.02 19.98
CA THR A 173 4.77 0.05 20.62
C THR A 173 4.78 0.60 22.04
N THR A 174 5.90 0.48 22.77
CA THR A 174 6.08 1.14 24.08
C THR A 174 6.29 2.64 23.88
N LEU A 175 7.18 3.02 22.97
CA LEU A 175 7.56 4.43 22.76
C LEU A 175 6.42 5.26 22.16
N LYS A 176 5.55 4.65 21.34
CA LYS A 176 4.34 5.28 20.78
C LYS A 176 3.13 5.35 21.73
N LYS A 177 3.27 5.02 23.01
CA LYS A 177 2.18 5.14 24.00
C LYS A 177 1.74 6.58 24.29
N ASP A 178 2.64 7.55 24.12
CA ASP A 178 2.30 8.97 23.97
C ASP A 178 2.74 9.42 22.57
N PRO A 179 1.84 9.45 21.56
CA PRO A 179 2.18 9.79 20.17
C PRO A 179 2.76 11.20 19.98
N ASN A 180 2.58 12.10 20.94
CA ASN A 180 3.06 13.48 20.89
C ASN A 180 4.42 13.66 21.60
N SER A 181 4.94 12.61 22.22
CA SER A 181 6.26 12.61 22.86
C SER A 181 7.41 12.68 21.84
N LEU A 182 8.58 13.13 22.31
CA LEU A 182 9.83 13.08 21.56
C LEU A 182 10.17 11.63 21.17
N LEU A 183 10.03 10.70 22.12
CA LEU A 183 10.35 9.28 21.94
C LEU A 183 9.49 8.59 20.88
N ALA A 184 8.23 9.00 20.70
CA ALA A 184 7.36 8.47 19.65
C ALA A 184 7.74 8.95 18.22
N ASN A 185 8.50 10.04 18.12
CA ASN A 185 8.72 10.77 16.87
C ASN A 185 10.18 10.82 16.40
N MET A 186 11.18 10.64 17.28
CA MET A 186 12.61 10.69 16.93
C MET A 186 13.00 9.77 15.75
N PHE A 187 12.31 8.63 15.60
CA PHE A 187 12.46 7.68 14.49
C PHE A 187 12.12 8.22 13.09
N ARG A 188 11.56 9.43 12.96
CA ARG A 188 11.31 10.09 11.67
C ARG A 188 12.57 10.76 11.14
N ASP A 189 13.29 11.43 12.03
CA ASP A 189 14.32 12.42 11.68
C ASP A 189 15.73 11.92 12.05
N GLN A 190 15.83 11.01 13.02
CA GLN A 190 17.08 10.42 13.49
C GLN A 190 17.31 9.02 12.88
N ARG A 191 18.54 8.74 12.45
CA ARG A 191 19.00 7.40 12.06
C ARG A 191 19.71 6.72 13.24
N PRO A 192 19.66 5.38 13.34
CA PRO A 192 20.45 4.67 14.34
C PRO A 192 21.94 4.70 14.02
N ASP A 193 22.75 4.52 15.07
CA ASP A 193 24.20 4.31 15.00
C ASP A 193 24.56 2.96 14.37
N ALA A 194 25.85 2.73 14.12
CA ALA A 194 26.37 1.54 13.45
C ALA A 194 26.08 0.20 14.16
N ASP A 195 25.72 0.22 15.46
CA ASP A 195 25.30 -0.98 16.20
C ASP A 195 23.76 -1.20 16.17
N GLY A 196 23.00 -0.25 15.61
CA GLY A 196 21.53 -0.25 15.60
C GLY A 196 20.87 0.43 16.80
N ALA A 197 21.61 1.14 17.67
CA ALA A 197 21.03 1.96 18.74
C ALA A 197 20.67 3.38 18.27
N TYR A 198 19.65 3.96 18.90
CA TYR A 198 19.33 5.39 18.76
C TYR A 198 19.91 6.16 19.95
N PHE A 199 20.86 7.07 19.70
CA PHE A 199 21.48 7.87 20.74
C PHE A 199 20.57 9.01 21.25
N ILE A 200 20.56 9.23 22.56
CA ILE A 200 19.88 10.34 23.22
C ILE A 200 20.89 10.99 24.18
N ASP A 201 21.18 12.27 23.95
CA ASP A 201 22.06 13.07 24.79
C ASP A 201 21.30 13.57 26.04
N ARG A 202 21.08 12.65 26.99
CA ARG A 202 20.43 12.90 28.29
C ARG A 202 20.91 11.89 29.33
N ASP A 203 20.75 12.24 30.62
CA ASP A 203 21.10 11.36 31.74
C ASP A 203 20.19 10.12 31.80
N SER A 204 20.80 8.95 31.88
CA SER A 204 20.10 7.66 31.95
C SER A 204 19.40 7.36 33.29
N THR A 205 19.78 8.06 34.36
CA THR A 205 19.46 7.72 35.76
C THR A 205 17.96 7.53 35.99
N TYR A 206 17.13 8.44 35.48
CA TYR A 206 15.68 8.40 35.62
C TYR A 206 14.95 7.85 34.38
N PHE A 207 15.65 7.62 33.25
CA PHE A 207 15.05 7.10 32.02
C PHE A 207 14.39 5.72 32.20
N LYS A 208 14.88 4.90 33.14
CA LYS A 208 14.23 3.63 33.52
C LYS A 208 12.80 3.84 34.05
N LEU A 209 12.53 4.92 34.76
CA LEU A 209 11.20 5.26 35.26
C LEU A 209 10.29 5.75 34.11
N VAL A 210 10.85 6.53 33.18
CA VAL A 210 10.16 6.97 31.95
C VAL A 210 9.72 5.77 31.10
N LEU A 211 10.62 4.81 30.84
CA LEU A 211 10.28 3.58 30.10
C LEU A 211 9.25 2.71 30.83
N ASN A 212 9.31 2.61 32.16
CA ASN A 212 8.33 1.86 32.93
C ASN A 212 6.96 2.54 32.93
N TYR A 213 6.90 3.87 33.02
CA TYR A 213 5.65 4.60 32.76
C TYR A 213 5.10 4.30 31.36
N LEU A 214 5.91 4.34 30.31
CA LEU A 214 5.42 4.05 28.95
C LEU A 214 4.92 2.61 28.78
N ARG A 215 5.41 1.65 29.57
CA ARG A 215 4.89 0.27 29.61
C ARG A 215 3.54 0.18 30.34
N ASP A 216 3.49 0.66 31.57
CA ASP A 216 2.40 0.36 32.52
C ASP A 216 1.38 1.50 32.70
N LEU A 217 1.67 2.68 32.12
CA LEU A 217 0.98 3.97 32.30
C LEU A 217 0.82 4.40 33.78
N LYS A 218 1.77 3.97 34.63
CA LYS A 218 1.74 4.15 36.09
C LYS A 218 3.14 4.45 36.63
N ILE A 219 3.20 5.00 37.85
CA ILE A 219 4.43 5.27 38.61
C ILE A 219 4.32 4.54 39.97
N PRO A 220 5.38 3.89 40.48
CA PRO A 220 5.38 3.29 41.82
C PRO A 220 5.08 4.31 42.93
N LYS A 221 4.42 3.88 44.01
CA LYS A 221 4.10 4.75 45.17
C LYS A 221 5.34 5.40 45.78
N SER A 222 6.42 4.64 45.96
CA SER A 222 7.69 5.16 46.50
C SER A 222 8.28 6.32 45.68
N VAL A 223 8.13 6.29 44.36
CA VAL A 223 8.57 7.37 43.44
C VAL A 223 7.62 8.58 43.51
N ARG A 224 6.36 8.39 43.90
CA ARG A 224 5.39 9.47 44.15
C ARG A 224 5.54 10.09 45.55
N GLU A 225 6.17 9.39 46.47
CA GLU A 225 6.31 9.77 47.87
C GLU A 225 7.69 10.41 48.18
N ASP A 226 8.78 10.10 47.45
CA ASP A 226 10.03 10.90 47.47
C ASP A 226 9.91 12.12 46.53
N PRO A 227 9.92 13.37 47.04
CA PRO A 227 9.78 14.56 46.21
C PRO A 227 10.91 14.73 45.19
N ARG A 228 12.14 14.35 45.53
CA ARG A 228 13.32 14.57 44.66
C ARG A 228 13.25 13.69 43.44
N VAL A 229 12.93 12.40 43.63
CA VAL A 229 12.77 11.44 42.52
C VAL A 229 11.57 11.83 41.65
N MET A 230 10.50 12.38 42.24
CA MET A 230 9.37 12.93 41.49
C MET A 230 9.78 14.16 40.66
N ASP A 231 10.51 15.13 41.23
CA ASP A 231 10.89 16.36 40.53
C ASP A 231 11.91 16.11 39.41
N GLU A 232 12.86 15.21 39.60
CA GLU A 232 13.73 14.71 38.52
C GLU A 232 12.94 13.97 37.42
N LEU A 233 11.99 13.10 37.80
CA LEU A 233 11.13 12.41 36.83
C LEU A 233 10.23 13.38 36.04
N MET A 234 9.83 14.51 36.62
CA MET A 234 9.07 15.55 35.90
C MET A 234 9.95 16.36 34.93
N GLN A 235 11.22 16.61 35.27
CA GLN A 235 12.18 17.18 34.32
C GLN A 235 12.35 16.28 33.09
N GLU A 236 12.52 14.96 33.30
CA GLU A 236 12.55 14.00 32.19
C GLU A 236 11.23 13.96 31.41
N ALA A 237 10.09 13.95 32.09
CA ALA A 237 8.78 13.95 31.45
C ALA A 237 8.55 15.19 30.57
N GLN A 238 9.10 16.34 30.97
CA GLN A 238 9.08 17.58 30.20
C GLN A 238 10.04 17.53 29.01
N TYR A 239 11.28 17.05 29.20
CA TYR A 239 12.27 16.87 28.14
C TYR A 239 11.76 15.92 27.03
N TYR A 240 11.27 14.74 27.42
CA TYR A 240 10.69 13.76 26.48
C TYR A 240 9.28 14.14 26.00
N ARG A 241 8.68 15.22 26.49
CA ARG A 241 7.33 15.72 26.15
C ARG A 241 6.22 14.67 26.35
N ILE A 242 6.31 13.91 27.44
CA ILE A 242 5.35 12.84 27.77
C ILE A 242 4.25 13.45 28.64
N HIS A 243 3.20 13.93 27.99
CA HIS A 243 2.11 14.69 28.59
C HIS A 243 1.32 13.85 29.60
N GLY A 244 1.17 12.55 29.33
CA GLY A 244 0.53 11.62 30.26
C GLY A 244 1.32 11.39 31.54
N LEU A 245 2.67 11.42 31.48
CA LEU A 245 3.55 11.26 32.63
C LEU A 245 3.52 12.51 33.52
N LEU A 246 3.59 13.69 32.92
CA LEU A 246 3.38 14.96 33.62
C LEU A 246 2.03 14.94 34.37
N LYS A 247 0.94 14.60 33.67
CA LYS A 247 -0.41 14.60 34.27
C LYS A 247 -0.56 13.65 35.47
N LEU A 248 0.18 12.54 35.53
CA LEU A 248 0.12 11.59 36.65
C LEU A 248 0.52 12.16 38.02
N ARG A 249 1.25 13.28 38.10
CA ARG A 249 1.52 13.99 39.37
C ARG A 249 0.24 14.50 40.03
N TRP A 250 -0.78 14.78 39.23
CA TRP A 250 -1.97 15.53 39.64
C TRP A 250 -3.29 14.75 39.59
N MET A 251 -3.31 13.57 38.96
CA MET A 251 -4.53 12.77 38.77
C MET A 251 -5.11 12.17 40.07
N ASP A 252 -4.26 11.70 40.98
CA ASP A 252 -4.69 11.03 42.22
C ASP A 252 -4.74 11.98 43.43
N LEU A 253 -4.75 13.30 43.19
CA LEU A 253 -4.83 14.30 44.28
C LEU A 253 -6.27 14.45 44.80
N PRO A 254 -6.47 14.67 46.11
CA PRO A 254 -7.80 14.90 46.68
C PRO A 254 -8.51 16.08 46.00
N VAL A 255 -9.68 15.81 45.43
CA VAL A 255 -10.54 16.79 44.76
C VAL A 255 -11.16 17.72 45.80
N ILE A 256 -11.26 19.01 45.47
CA ILE A 256 -12.01 20.01 46.22
C ILE A 256 -13.09 20.58 45.28
N THR A 257 -14.34 20.60 45.73
CA THR A 257 -15.44 21.24 45.00
C THR A 257 -15.51 22.75 45.29
N GLN A 258 -16.24 23.52 44.49
CA GLN A 258 -16.47 24.95 44.79
C GLN A 258 -17.17 25.12 46.16
N ALA A 259 -18.07 24.21 46.52
CA ALA A 259 -18.72 24.21 47.82
C ALA A 259 -17.74 23.89 48.97
N ASP A 260 -16.79 22.97 48.77
CA ASP A 260 -15.70 22.73 49.73
C ASP A 260 -14.77 23.95 49.87
N LEU A 261 -14.46 24.63 48.75
CA LEU A 261 -13.64 25.82 48.73
C LEU A 261 -14.30 26.93 49.54
N GLU A 262 -15.55 27.28 49.23
CA GLU A 262 -16.28 28.37 49.87
C GLU A 262 -16.65 28.05 51.34
N LYS A 263 -16.81 26.76 51.69
CA LYS A 263 -16.98 26.32 53.09
C LYS A 263 -15.71 26.45 53.93
N ARG A 264 -14.52 26.24 53.34
CA ARG A 264 -13.22 26.37 54.03
C ARG A 264 -12.72 27.82 54.05
N TYR A 265 -13.00 28.54 52.98
CA TYR A 265 -12.54 29.90 52.70
C TYR A 265 -13.75 30.76 52.30
N PRO A 266 -14.62 31.14 53.26
CA PRO A 266 -15.78 31.97 52.97
C PRO A 266 -15.35 33.31 52.37
N ARG A 267 -16.05 33.76 51.33
CA ARG A 267 -15.79 35.05 50.65
C ARG A 267 -15.91 36.19 51.68
N PRO A 268 -14.88 37.03 51.91
CA PRO A 268 -14.93 38.03 52.97
C PRO A 268 -16.01 39.08 52.76
N THR A 269 -16.76 39.41 53.81
CA THR A 269 -17.77 40.47 53.81
C THR A 269 -17.16 41.89 53.79
N SER A 270 -15.87 42.01 54.12
CA SER A 270 -15.11 43.25 54.06
C SER A 270 -14.18 43.25 52.83
N SER A 271 -14.30 44.29 52.00
CA SER A 271 -13.45 44.50 50.82
C SER A 271 -11.96 44.72 51.12
N LYS A 272 -11.57 44.81 52.39
CA LYS A 272 -10.17 44.90 52.83
C LYS A 272 -9.55 43.57 53.24
N SER A 273 -10.35 42.56 53.58
CA SER A 273 -9.85 41.29 54.13
C SER A 273 -9.20 40.41 53.07
N ALA A 274 -8.01 39.89 53.37
CA ALA A 274 -7.30 38.90 52.57
C ALA A 274 -7.66 37.47 52.99
N VAL A 275 -7.42 36.50 52.11
CA VAL A 275 -7.58 35.06 52.35
C VAL A 275 -6.26 34.36 52.04
N VAL A 276 -5.68 33.71 53.06
CA VAL A 276 -4.52 32.83 52.93
C VAL A 276 -5.00 31.44 52.53
N PHE A 277 -4.82 31.06 51.27
CA PHE A 277 -5.15 29.71 50.83
C PHE A 277 -4.05 28.71 51.21
N ARG A 278 -4.43 27.59 51.81
CA ARG A 278 -3.59 26.39 52.01
C ARG A 278 -4.23 25.25 51.24
N LEU A 279 -3.86 25.14 49.97
CA LEU A 279 -4.46 24.27 48.98
C LEU A 279 -3.38 23.44 48.26
N GLU A 280 -2.37 23.00 49.00
CA GLU A 280 -1.24 22.20 48.49
C GLU A 280 -1.64 20.75 48.20
N ARG A 281 -1.15 20.19 47.08
CA ARG A 281 -1.37 18.80 46.65
C ARG A 281 -2.87 18.43 46.68
N LYS A 282 -3.67 19.21 45.93
CA LYS A 282 -5.11 19.06 45.72
C LYS A 282 -5.43 19.07 44.23
N ASN A 283 -6.57 18.49 43.86
CA ASN A 283 -7.14 18.69 42.54
C ASN A 283 -8.20 19.81 42.62
N LEU A 284 -7.88 20.96 42.02
CA LEU A 284 -8.68 22.19 42.01
C LEU A 284 -9.25 22.50 40.62
N THR A 285 -9.23 21.53 39.70
CA THR A 285 -9.59 21.73 38.27
C THR A 285 -10.93 22.46 38.12
N GLY A 286 -10.92 23.58 37.40
CA GLY A 286 -12.12 24.37 37.09
C GLY A 286 -12.70 25.19 38.25
N LEU A 287 -12.04 25.28 39.41
CA LEU A 287 -12.54 26.12 40.51
C LEU A 287 -12.48 27.62 40.20
N ASP A 288 -13.45 28.36 40.73
CA ASP A 288 -13.54 29.81 40.61
C ASP A 288 -12.98 30.51 41.85
N PHE A 289 -11.88 31.23 41.65
CA PHE A 289 -11.27 32.12 42.62
C PHE A 289 -11.61 33.60 42.36
N SER A 290 -12.48 33.91 41.38
CA SER A 290 -12.88 35.29 41.11
C SER A 290 -13.50 35.96 42.34
N GLY A 291 -13.20 37.24 42.56
CA GLY A 291 -13.70 38.00 43.71
C GLY A 291 -13.02 37.71 45.05
N TYR A 292 -12.12 36.72 45.15
CA TYR A 292 -11.26 36.57 46.33
C TYR A 292 -10.14 37.61 46.35
N ARG A 293 -9.69 37.99 47.55
CA ARG A 293 -8.44 38.73 47.76
C ARG A 293 -7.39 37.75 48.29
N ILE A 294 -6.51 37.32 47.41
CA ILE A 294 -5.50 36.29 47.67
C ILE A 294 -4.33 36.95 48.40
N ASP A 295 -4.05 36.46 49.60
CA ASP A 295 -2.90 36.88 50.41
C ASP A 295 -1.59 36.35 49.79
N PRO A 296 -0.47 37.09 49.82
CA PRO A 296 0.80 36.62 49.25
C PRO A 296 1.35 35.36 49.92
N SER A 297 0.96 35.10 51.18
CA SER A 297 1.28 33.87 51.92
C SER A 297 0.52 32.63 51.41
N SER A 298 -0.33 32.76 50.39
CA SER A 298 -1.15 31.67 49.84
C SER A 298 -0.30 30.65 49.09
N SER A 299 -0.67 29.38 49.24
CA SER A 299 0.09 28.23 48.76
C SER A 299 -0.81 27.22 48.08
N PHE A 300 -0.48 26.99 46.81
CA PHE A 300 -1.11 26.02 45.90
C PHE A 300 -0.12 24.92 45.48
N HIS A 301 1.05 24.83 46.15
CA HIS A 301 2.16 23.97 45.76
C HIS A 301 1.74 22.54 45.41
N GLY A 302 2.18 22.05 44.25
CA GLY A 302 1.94 20.67 43.83
C GLY A 302 0.49 20.36 43.40
N SER A 303 -0.39 21.35 43.27
CA SER A 303 -1.81 21.14 42.96
C SER A 303 -2.14 21.19 41.46
N ASN A 304 -3.26 20.56 41.10
CA ASN A 304 -3.87 20.74 39.79
C ASN A 304 -4.70 22.04 39.79
N LEU A 305 -4.39 22.98 38.90
CA LEU A 305 -5.18 24.20 38.68
C LEU A 305 -5.58 24.33 37.20
N GLN A 306 -5.74 23.20 36.51
CA GLN A 306 -6.27 23.18 35.14
C GLN A 306 -7.61 23.94 35.09
N ASP A 307 -7.76 24.82 34.11
CA ASP A 307 -8.97 25.60 33.80
C ASP A 307 -9.52 26.45 34.98
N CYS A 308 -8.71 26.72 36.02
CA CYS A 308 -9.09 27.60 37.14
C CYS A 308 -9.28 29.06 36.70
N ASN A 309 -10.30 29.72 37.24
CA ASN A 309 -10.56 31.14 36.99
C ASN A 309 -10.04 32.03 38.12
N PHE A 310 -9.04 32.86 37.82
CA PHE A 310 -8.50 33.89 38.70
C PHE A 310 -8.73 35.31 38.17
N LYS A 311 -9.35 35.52 37.00
CA LYS A 311 -9.34 36.81 36.25
C LYS A 311 -9.75 38.06 37.05
N ASN A 312 -10.65 37.91 38.02
CA ASN A 312 -11.11 39.00 38.90
C ASN A 312 -10.75 38.74 40.38
N ALA A 313 -9.71 37.95 40.65
CA ALA A 313 -9.15 37.75 41.98
C ALA A 313 -8.08 38.83 42.25
N TRP A 314 -8.13 39.48 43.41
CA TRP A 314 -7.10 40.45 43.81
C TRP A 314 -5.89 39.72 44.37
N PHE A 315 -4.79 39.69 43.63
CA PHE A 315 -3.50 39.31 44.16
C PHE A 315 -2.89 40.51 44.88
N ILE A 316 -2.74 40.38 46.19
CA ILE A 316 -2.14 41.41 47.04
C ILE A 316 -0.62 41.45 46.81
N PHE A 317 0.00 42.60 47.08
CA PHE A 317 1.45 42.78 47.04
C PHE A 317 2.04 42.77 48.46
N ASP A 318 3.16 42.10 48.64
CA ASP A 318 4.04 42.15 49.81
C ASP A 318 5.52 42.14 49.35
N PHE A 319 6.42 42.59 50.21
CA PHE A 319 7.88 42.61 49.95
C PHE A 319 8.60 41.32 50.38
N GLN A 320 7.95 40.42 51.14
CA GLN A 320 8.58 39.22 51.69
C GLN A 320 8.03 37.92 51.08
N HIS A 321 6.80 37.91 50.59
CA HIS A 321 6.11 36.71 50.10
C HIS A 321 5.53 36.89 48.70
N GLU A 322 5.56 35.81 47.91
CA GLU A 322 4.88 35.68 46.62
C GLU A 322 3.96 34.45 46.65
N VAL A 323 2.84 34.48 45.93
CA VAL A 323 1.87 33.37 45.95
C VAL A 323 2.51 32.12 45.35
N ASN A 324 2.50 31.03 46.12
CA ASN A 324 3.25 29.84 45.79
C ASN A 324 2.47 28.90 44.86
N PHE A 325 2.75 28.99 43.56
CA PHE A 325 2.26 28.10 42.51
C PHE A 325 3.30 27.06 42.07
N SER A 326 4.33 26.79 42.87
CA SER A 326 5.40 25.86 42.49
C SER A 326 4.88 24.44 42.24
N HIS A 327 5.38 23.79 41.20
CA HIS A 327 4.97 22.44 40.77
C HIS A 327 3.45 22.27 40.55
N THR A 328 2.75 23.33 40.16
CA THR A 328 1.33 23.26 39.79
C THR A 328 1.12 22.89 38.32
N PHE A 329 -0.07 22.38 38.00
CA PHE A 329 -0.52 22.22 36.60
C PHE A 329 -1.42 23.40 36.23
N LEU A 330 -0.89 24.30 35.41
CA LEU A 330 -1.53 25.53 34.94
C LEU A 330 -1.86 25.39 33.45
N LYS A 331 -2.71 24.41 33.11
CA LYS A 331 -3.29 24.29 31.78
C LYS A 331 -4.58 25.11 31.69
N GLY A 332 -4.68 26.07 30.78
CA GLY A 332 -5.89 26.90 30.59
C GLY A 332 -6.25 27.85 31.75
N ALA A 333 -5.45 27.87 32.83
CA ALA A 333 -5.70 28.69 34.02
C ALA A 333 -5.64 30.19 33.70
N ALA A 334 -6.61 30.97 34.16
CA ALA A 334 -6.81 32.34 33.69
C ALA A 334 -6.59 33.38 34.78
N PHE A 335 -5.42 34.03 34.79
CA PHE A 335 -5.02 35.06 35.76
C PHE A 335 -5.36 36.49 35.28
N PRO A 336 -5.40 37.47 36.21
CA PRO A 336 -5.40 38.89 35.86
C PRO A 336 -4.03 39.29 35.32
N LYS A 337 -4.04 40.09 34.26
CA LYS A 337 -2.82 40.72 33.73
C LYS A 337 -2.18 41.61 34.79
N GLU A 338 -0.86 41.63 34.82
CA GLU A 338 -0.10 42.62 35.60
C GLU A 338 -0.44 44.06 35.15
N GLY A 339 -0.42 45.00 36.09
CA GLY A 339 -0.83 46.39 35.85
C GLY A 339 -2.34 46.64 35.93
N THR A 340 -3.13 45.61 36.25
CA THR A 340 -4.59 45.77 36.49
C THR A 340 -4.89 46.02 37.98
N PRO A 341 -6.08 46.55 38.34
CA PRO A 341 -6.51 46.66 39.73
C PRO A 341 -6.59 45.32 40.49
N TYR A 342 -6.51 44.19 39.79
CA TYR A 342 -6.50 42.83 40.34
C TYR A 342 -5.08 42.27 40.55
N ARG A 343 -4.06 42.85 39.90
CA ARG A 343 -2.65 42.49 40.05
C ARG A 343 -1.76 43.70 39.74
N SER A 344 -1.35 44.39 40.81
CA SER A 344 -0.44 45.54 40.72
C SER A 344 0.88 45.17 40.04
N PRO A 345 1.57 46.15 39.40
CA PRO A 345 2.95 45.96 38.95
C PRO A 345 3.86 45.48 40.10
N GLY A 346 4.74 44.52 39.82
CA GLY A 346 5.63 43.90 40.80
C GLY A 346 5.04 42.71 41.56
N VAL A 347 3.76 42.34 41.36
CA VAL A 347 3.20 41.11 41.93
C VAL A 347 3.68 39.89 41.13
N GLN A 348 4.70 39.22 41.68
CA GLN A 348 5.29 37.99 41.16
C GLN A 348 4.62 36.74 41.74
N PHE A 349 4.87 35.59 41.10
CA PHE A 349 4.32 34.29 41.45
C PHE A 349 5.44 33.24 41.45
N ASN A 350 5.50 32.39 42.47
CA ASN A 350 6.48 31.30 42.49
C ASN A 350 6.02 30.21 41.51
N LEU A 351 6.61 30.19 40.31
CA LEU A 351 6.26 29.24 39.25
C LEU A 351 7.31 28.12 39.08
N ASN A 352 8.19 27.93 40.05
CA ASN A 352 9.26 26.94 39.97
C ASN A 352 8.70 25.52 39.80
N GLY A 353 9.14 24.82 38.76
CA GLY A 353 8.65 23.48 38.40
C GLY A 353 7.18 23.41 37.96
N ALA A 354 6.48 24.54 37.80
CA ALA A 354 5.09 24.56 37.34
C ALA A 354 4.99 24.27 35.83
N VAL A 355 3.98 23.49 35.43
CA VAL A 355 3.71 23.17 34.03
C VAL A 355 2.63 24.12 33.51
N ILE A 356 3.04 25.04 32.66
CA ILE A 356 2.22 26.14 32.12
C ILE A 356 1.86 25.81 30.66
N ASP A 357 0.56 25.77 30.36
CA ASP A 357 0.04 25.38 29.04
C ASP A 357 -1.21 26.21 28.71
N ASN A 358 -1.08 27.23 27.86
CA ASN A 358 -2.16 28.15 27.51
C ASN A 358 -2.82 28.89 28.71
N ALA A 359 -2.12 29.04 29.83
CA ALA A 359 -2.56 29.91 30.93
C ALA A 359 -2.36 31.39 30.58
N SER A 360 -3.27 32.26 31.00
CA SER A 360 -3.14 33.72 30.83
C SER A 360 -2.51 34.36 32.06
N LEU A 361 -1.20 34.16 32.23
CA LEU A 361 -0.36 34.78 33.27
C LEU A 361 -0.06 36.28 33.01
#